data_AF-A0A356AIY6-F1
#
_entry.id   AF-A0A356AIY6-F1
#
_cell.length_a   1.000
_cell.length_b   1.000
_cell.length_c   1.000
_cell.angle_alpha   90.00
_cell.angle_beta   90.00
_cell.angle_gamma   90.00
#
_symmetry.space_group_name_H-M   'P 1'
#
loop_
_entity.id
_entity.type
_entity.pdbx_description
1 polymer ?
#
loop_
_entity_poly.entity_id
_entity_poly.type
_entity_poly.pdbx_seq_one_letter_code
_entity_poly.pdbx_strand_id
1 'polypeptide(L)'
;MKLAFLYAGQGTQSVGMGRDLYEQYPAFREVMDSPAAGCDLKKLCFEGPDEVLAQTRWTQPCVVAVEVGITALLYAEGIRPQMAAGLSLGEYSALCAAGVFDVPTVLSVVAYRGRAMQKASEGLSCGMTAVLGLSREPLLAACREASALGTVEVTNYNCPGQMVISGEREAVKKAGELALKAGAKRCVPLKLSGPFHSSMMAPAG
;
A
#
# COMPACT_ATOMS: atom_id res chain seq x y z
N MET A 1 -25.43 14.11 7.56
CA MET A 1 -23.99 14.30 7.20
C MET A 1 -23.62 13.21 6.21
N LYS A 2 -22.80 13.48 5.18
CA LYS A 2 -22.33 12.42 4.28
C LYS A 2 -21.11 11.72 4.86
N LEU A 3 -21.11 10.39 4.90
CA LEU A 3 -20.01 9.57 5.41
C LEU A 3 -19.21 8.98 4.26
N ALA A 4 -17.88 9.00 4.37
CA ALA A 4 -16.98 8.30 3.46
C ALA A 4 -16.01 7.41 4.24
N PHE A 5 -15.70 6.24 3.69
CA PHE A 5 -14.62 5.40 4.19
C PHE A 5 -13.36 5.61 3.34
N LEU A 6 -12.22 5.79 4.00
CA LEU A 6 -10.92 5.94 3.36
C LEU A 6 -10.01 4.84 3.89
N TYR A 7 -9.48 4.03 2.97
CA TYR A 7 -8.66 2.87 3.26
C TYR A 7 -7.19 3.16 3.01
N ALA A 8 -6.33 2.64 3.88
CA ALA A 8 -4.91 2.89 3.84
C ALA A 8 -4.20 1.97 2.84
N GLY A 9 -3.01 2.40 2.42
CA GLY A 9 -2.15 1.58 1.56
C GLY A 9 -1.21 0.68 2.36
N GLN A 10 -0.34 -0.01 1.63
CA GLN A 10 0.81 -0.70 2.21
C GLN A 10 1.71 0.28 2.98
N GLY A 11 2.23 -0.15 4.14
CA GLY A 11 3.04 0.65 5.05
C GLY A 11 2.38 0.92 6.41
N THR A 12 1.08 0.60 6.57
CA THR A 12 0.33 0.74 7.82
C THR A 12 0.32 -0.52 8.68
N GLN A 13 0.78 -1.65 8.14
CA GLN A 13 0.82 -2.92 8.87
C GLN A 13 1.79 -2.86 10.05
N SER A 14 1.42 -3.55 11.13
CA SER A 14 2.25 -3.76 12.32
C SER A 14 1.88 -5.08 12.97
N VAL A 15 2.85 -5.80 13.55
CA VAL A 15 2.54 -6.98 14.35
C VAL A 15 1.64 -6.62 15.53
N GLY A 16 0.64 -7.47 15.77
CA GLY A 16 -0.45 -7.27 16.72
C GLY A 16 -1.72 -6.66 16.11
N MET A 17 -1.71 -6.23 14.85
CA MET A 17 -2.88 -5.57 14.25
C MET A 17 -4.10 -6.49 14.18
N GLY A 18 -5.26 -6.00 14.62
CA GLY A 18 -6.55 -6.69 14.56
C GLY A 18 -6.75 -7.83 15.56
N ARG A 19 -5.78 -8.09 16.46
CA ARG A 19 -5.89 -9.18 17.44
C ARG A 19 -7.03 -8.97 18.44
N ASP A 20 -7.12 -7.76 18.98
CA ASP A 20 -8.18 -7.34 19.88
C ASP A 20 -9.56 -7.45 19.23
N LEU A 21 -9.67 -7.06 17.95
CA LEU A 21 -10.90 -7.18 17.17
C LEU A 21 -11.27 -8.64 16.91
N TYR A 22 -10.29 -9.49 16.60
CA TYR A 22 -10.50 -10.93 16.39
C TYR A 22 -10.99 -11.66 17.65
N GLU A 23 -10.46 -11.29 18.81
CA GLU A 23 -10.84 -11.86 20.10
C GLU A 23 -12.29 -11.49 20.47
N GLN A 24 -12.72 -10.26 20.15
CA GLN A 24 -14.01 -9.72 20.58
C GLN A 24 -15.16 -9.92 19.58
N TYR A 25 -14.91 -9.85 18.27
CA TYR A 25 -15.98 -9.72 17.28
C TYR A 25 -16.02 -10.88 16.27
N PRO A 26 -17.10 -11.68 16.25
CA PRO A 26 -17.25 -12.81 15.32
C PRO A 26 -17.17 -12.40 13.84
N ALA A 27 -17.73 -11.25 13.44
CA ALA A 27 -17.70 -10.79 12.05
C ALA A 27 -16.28 -10.45 11.57
N PHE A 28 -15.41 -9.94 12.46
CA PHE A 28 -14.00 -9.71 12.13
C PHE A 28 -13.25 -11.05 12.02
N ARG A 29 -13.54 -11.98 12.94
CA ARG A 29 -12.96 -13.33 12.95
C ARG A 29 -13.22 -14.08 11.65
N GLU A 30 -14.44 -14.02 11.13
CA GLU A 30 -14.81 -14.67 9.87
C GLU A 30 -13.92 -14.23 8.69
N VAL A 31 -13.58 -12.94 8.61
CA VAL A 31 -12.68 -12.41 7.58
C VAL A 31 -11.25 -12.92 7.79
N MET A 32 -10.75 -12.89 9.02
CA MET A 32 -9.38 -13.32 9.35
C MET A 32 -9.16 -14.84 9.24
N ASP A 33 -10.23 -15.63 9.41
CA ASP A 33 -10.22 -17.08 9.26
C ASP A 33 -10.41 -17.52 7.80
N SER A 34 -10.62 -16.58 6.87
CA SER A 34 -10.88 -16.90 5.48
C SER A 34 -9.67 -17.59 4.83
N PRO A 35 -9.83 -18.81 4.26
CA PRO A 35 -8.75 -19.50 3.58
C PRO A 35 -8.39 -18.86 2.24
N ALA A 36 -9.22 -17.93 1.74
CA ALA A 36 -9.07 -17.33 0.40
C ALA A 36 -7.79 -16.51 0.24
N ALA A 37 -7.20 -16.01 1.34
CA ALA A 37 -5.91 -15.33 1.33
C ALA A 37 -4.73 -16.27 0.99
N GLY A 38 -4.91 -17.60 1.11
CA GLY A 38 -3.87 -18.59 0.85
C GLY A 38 -2.68 -18.52 1.82
N CYS A 39 -2.88 -17.93 3.00
CA CYS A 39 -1.89 -17.85 4.08
C CYS A 39 -2.59 -17.75 5.44
N ASP A 40 -1.83 -17.98 6.51
CA ASP A 40 -2.31 -17.79 7.88
C ASP A 40 -2.25 -16.30 8.25
N LEU A 41 -3.36 -15.60 7.99
CA LEU A 41 -3.50 -14.16 8.27
C LEU A 41 -3.26 -13.87 9.75
N LYS A 42 -3.73 -14.74 10.66
CA LYS A 42 -3.63 -14.54 12.11
C LYS A 42 -2.18 -14.60 12.55
N LYS A 43 -1.45 -15.64 12.12
CA LYS A 43 -0.03 -15.77 12.43
C LYS A 43 0.76 -14.55 11.95
N LEU A 44 0.53 -14.13 10.70
CA LEU A 44 1.22 -12.97 10.11
C LEU A 44 0.88 -11.65 10.81
N CYS A 45 -0.40 -11.40 11.09
CA CYS A 45 -0.86 -10.14 11.68
C CYS A 45 -0.58 -10.06 13.18
N PHE A 46 -0.73 -11.15 13.93
CA PHE A 46 -0.73 -11.13 15.39
C PHE A 46 0.64 -11.47 15.98
N GLU A 47 1.40 -12.36 15.33
CA GLU A 47 2.66 -12.90 15.86
C GLU A 47 3.87 -12.41 15.06
N GLY A 48 3.70 -12.15 13.76
CA GLY A 48 4.78 -11.70 12.88
C GLY A 48 5.72 -12.82 12.45
N PRO A 49 7.04 -12.55 12.31
CA PRO A 49 7.74 -11.31 12.68
C PRO A 49 7.51 -10.17 11.67
N ASP A 50 7.84 -8.93 12.08
CA ASP A 50 7.65 -7.70 11.29
C ASP A 50 8.27 -7.80 9.90
N GLU A 51 9.45 -8.41 9.76
CA GLU A 51 10.15 -8.54 8.49
C GLU A 51 9.41 -9.45 7.51
N VAL A 52 8.70 -10.46 8.00
CA VAL A 52 7.86 -11.33 7.18
C VAL A 52 6.57 -10.59 6.81
N LEU A 53 5.92 -9.94 7.78
CA LEU A 53 4.71 -9.16 7.54
C LEU A 53 4.94 -8.01 6.54
N ALA A 54 6.15 -7.44 6.51
CA ALA A 54 6.55 -6.38 5.59
C ALA A 54 6.84 -6.86 4.15
N GLN A 55 6.88 -8.16 3.88
CA GLN A 55 7.00 -8.66 2.50
C GLN A 55 5.69 -8.41 1.76
N THR A 56 5.77 -7.78 0.58
CA THR A 56 4.59 -7.36 -0.21
C THR A 56 3.58 -8.49 -0.45
N ARG A 57 4.07 -9.72 -0.67
CA ARG A 57 3.22 -10.93 -0.82
C ARG A 57 2.32 -11.23 0.38
N TRP A 58 2.72 -10.80 1.58
CA TRP A 58 2.02 -11.04 2.84
C TRP A 58 1.32 -9.78 3.33
N THR A 59 1.95 -8.61 3.18
CA THR A 59 1.37 -7.34 3.59
C THR A 59 0.03 -7.09 2.92
N GLN A 60 -0.08 -7.35 1.61
CA GLN A 60 -1.29 -7.05 0.86
C GLN A 60 -2.55 -7.75 1.39
N PRO A 61 -2.60 -9.10 1.49
CA PRO A 61 -3.75 -9.76 2.06
C PRO A 61 -3.96 -9.43 3.55
N CYS A 62 -2.91 -9.21 4.32
CA CYS A 62 -3.04 -8.89 5.75
C CYS A 62 -3.72 -7.53 5.99
N VAL A 63 -3.28 -6.47 5.31
CA VAL A 63 -3.87 -5.13 5.46
C VAL A 63 -5.33 -5.13 4.99
N VAL A 64 -5.61 -5.73 3.84
CA VAL A 64 -6.97 -5.78 3.28
C VAL A 64 -7.90 -6.59 4.17
N ALA A 65 -7.45 -7.72 4.73
CA ALA A 65 -8.26 -8.51 5.67
C ALA A 65 -8.65 -7.71 6.92
N VAL A 66 -7.70 -6.97 7.50
CA VAL A 66 -7.98 -6.11 8.67
C VAL A 66 -8.97 -5.01 8.32
N GLU A 67 -8.77 -4.34 7.18
CA GLU A 67 -9.65 -3.24 6.73
C GLU A 67 -11.08 -3.72 6.39
N VAL A 68 -11.20 -4.86 5.71
CA VAL A 68 -12.48 -5.49 5.39
C VAL A 68 -13.16 -6.01 6.67
N GLY A 69 -12.39 -6.56 7.61
CA GLY A 69 -12.87 -6.95 8.93
C GLY A 69 -13.44 -5.76 9.70
N ILE A 70 -12.74 -4.63 9.76
CA ILE A 70 -13.24 -3.40 10.37
C ILE A 70 -14.51 -2.91 9.67
N THR A 71 -14.56 -3.01 8.33
CA THR A 71 -15.75 -2.66 7.55
C THR A 71 -16.95 -3.53 7.96
N ALA A 72 -16.75 -4.83 8.16
CA ALA A 72 -17.80 -5.74 8.63
C ALA A 72 -18.32 -5.36 10.02
N LEU A 73 -17.44 -4.89 10.93
CA LEU A 73 -17.84 -4.39 12.25
C LEU A 73 -18.70 -3.13 12.16
N LEU A 74 -18.23 -2.13 11.40
CA LEU A 74 -19.01 -0.92 11.14
C LEU A 74 -20.35 -1.28 10.50
N TYR A 75 -20.37 -2.30 9.64
CA TYR A 75 -21.58 -2.74 8.99
C TYR A 75 -22.56 -3.42 9.96
N ALA A 76 -22.08 -4.20 10.92
CA ALA A 76 -22.90 -4.78 11.97
C ALA A 76 -23.57 -3.69 12.84
N GLU A 77 -22.89 -2.57 13.06
CA GLU A 77 -23.40 -1.40 13.80
C GLU A 77 -24.28 -0.46 12.96
N GLY A 78 -24.66 -0.86 11.75
CA GLY A 78 -25.51 -0.04 10.86
C GLY A 78 -24.80 1.16 10.24
N ILE A 79 -23.48 1.32 10.42
CA ILE A 79 -22.70 2.42 9.83
C ILE A 79 -22.38 2.05 8.38
N ARG A 80 -22.86 2.85 7.42
CA ARG A 80 -22.61 2.64 5.98
C ARG A 80 -22.04 3.90 5.32
N PRO A 81 -20.97 3.80 4.52
CA PRO A 81 -20.46 4.92 3.77
C PRO A 81 -21.36 5.20 2.57
N GLN A 82 -21.40 6.46 2.14
CA GLN A 82 -21.96 6.85 0.85
C GLN A 82 -20.89 6.91 -0.25
N MET A 83 -19.61 6.92 0.15
CA MET A 83 -18.45 6.98 -0.72
C MET A 83 -17.31 6.16 -0.09
N ALA A 84 -16.54 5.46 -0.91
CA ALA A 84 -15.34 4.76 -0.47
C ALA A 84 -14.17 5.10 -1.40
N ALA A 85 -12.99 5.25 -0.84
CA ALA A 85 -11.75 5.43 -1.59
C ALA A 85 -10.61 4.72 -0.85
N GLY A 86 -9.56 4.35 -1.56
CA GLY A 86 -8.41 3.72 -0.94
C GLY A 86 -7.11 4.10 -1.61
N LEU A 87 -6.04 4.18 -0.83
CA LEU A 87 -4.72 4.49 -1.34
C LEU A 87 -4.05 3.20 -1.81
N SER A 88 -3.84 3.04 -3.13
CA SER A 88 -3.14 1.87 -3.68
C SER A 88 -3.82 0.56 -3.27
N LEU A 89 -3.20 -0.20 -2.37
CA LEU A 89 -3.75 -1.42 -1.79
C LEU A 89 -5.15 -1.21 -1.18
N GLY A 90 -5.39 -0.09 -0.51
CA GLY A 90 -6.67 0.20 0.13
C GLY A 90 -7.83 0.30 -0.87
N GLU A 91 -7.56 0.49 -2.17
CA GLU A 91 -8.60 0.52 -3.20
C GLU A 91 -9.35 -0.82 -3.26
N TYR A 92 -8.68 -1.94 -2.99
CA TYR A 92 -9.32 -3.25 -2.93
C TYR A 92 -10.31 -3.36 -1.75
N SER A 93 -9.96 -2.81 -0.59
CA SER A 93 -10.86 -2.69 0.56
C SER A 93 -12.05 -1.78 0.25
N ALA A 94 -11.81 -0.66 -0.45
CA ALA A 94 -12.86 0.26 -0.91
C ALA A 94 -13.83 -0.41 -1.90
N LEU A 95 -13.31 -1.19 -2.86
CA LEU A 95 -14.09 -1.95 -3.82
C LEU A 95 -14.92 -3.04 -3.13
N CYS A 96 -14.38 -3.69 -2.11
CA CYS A 96 -15.14 -4.63 -1.28
C CYS A 96 -16.28 -3.93 -0.52
N ALA A 97 -15.99 -2.79 0.12
CA ALA A 97 -17.00 -1.99 0.82
C ALA A 97 -18.12 -1.49 -0.11
N ALA A 98 -17.80 -1.20 -1.37
CA ALA A 98 -18.73 -0.83 -2.42
C ALA A 98 -19.51 -2.02 -3.03
N GLY A 99 -19.22 -3.25 -2.63
CA GLY A 99 -19.90 -4.45 -3.12
C GLY A 99 -19.42 -4.97 -4.47
N VAL A 100 -18.28 -4.48 -4.98
CA VAL A 100 -17.67 -4.99 -6.24
C VAL A 100 -17.06 -6.37 -6.04
N PHE A 101 -16.44 -6.59 -4.87
CA PHE A 101 -15.90 -7.89 -4.48
C PHE A 101 -16.54 -8.37 -3.18
N ASP A 102 -16.81 -9.66 -3.09
CA ASP A 102 -17.01 -10.32 -1.80
C ASP A 102 -15.66 -10.54 -1.08
N VAL A 103 -15.72 -10.92 0.21
CA VAL A 103 -14.54 -11.10 1.05
C VAL A 103 -13.58 -12.18 0.49
N PRO A 104 -14.04 -13.39 0.11
CA PRO A 104 -13.14 -14.38 -0.47
C PRO A 104 -12.46 -13.90 -1.75
N THR A 105 -13.19 -13.22 -2.63
CA THR A 105 -12.66 -12.72 -3.90
C THR A 105 -11.61 -11.65 -3.67
N VAL A 106 -11.89 -10.62 -2.86
CA VAL A 106 -10.92 -9.54 -2.63
C VAL A 106 -9.63 -10.08 -2.02
N LEU A 107 -9.72 -10.99 -1.04
CA LEU A 107 -8.55 -11.61 -0.41
C LEU A 107 -7.72 -12.45 -1.39
N SER A 108 -8.37 -13.22 -2.26
CA SER A 108 -7.70 -13.99 -3.30
C SER A 108 -6.96 -13.09 -4.30
N VAL A 109 -7.62 -12.01 -4.74
CA VAL A 109 -7.06 -11.03 -5.69
C VAL A 109 -5.85 -10.32 -5.11
N VAL A 110 -5.92 -9.82 -3.88
CA VAL A 110 -4.79 -9.10 -3.27
C VAL A 110 -3.65 -10.03 -2.87
N ALA A 111 -3.94 -11.30 -2.54
CA ALA A 111 -2.91 -12.31 -2.36
C ALA A 111 -2.17 -12.60 -3.67
N TYR A 112 -2.89 -12.70 -4.79
CA TYR A 112 -2.28 -12.81 -6.12
C TYR A 112 -1.44 -11.57 -6.45
N ARG A 113 -2.01 -10.37 -6.31
CA ARG A 113 -1.33 -9.09 -6.57
C ARG A 113 -0.05 -8.95 -5.75
N GLY A 114 -0.11 -9.28 -4.45
CA GLY A 114 1.05 -9.26 -3.58
C GLY A 114 2.19 -10.15 -4.08
N ARG A 115 1.88 -11.37 -4.51
CA ARG A 115 2.87 -12.29 -5.10
C ARG A 115 3.43 -11.78 -6.42
N ALA A 116 2.57 -11.26 -7.30
CA ALA A 116 2.97 -10.75 -8.61
C ALA A 116 3.89 -9.52 -8.48
N MET A 117 3.54 -8.56 -7.62
CA MET A 117 4.36 -7.38 -7.34
C MET A 117 5.68 -7.72 -6.66
N GLN A 118 5.68 -8.69 -5.72
CA GLN A 118 6.91 -9.18 -5.11
C GLN A 118 7.83 -9.78 -6.17
N LYS A 119 7.32 -10.68 -7.01
CA LYS A 119 8.08 -11.31 -8.09
C LYS A 119 8.61 -10.30 -9.10
N ALA A 120 7.82 -9.30 -9.49
CA ALA A 120 8.26 -8.25 -10.40
C ALA A 120 9.38 -7.37 -9.81
N SER A 121 9.54 -7.36 -8.49
CA SER A 121 10.60 -6.61 -7.80
C SER A 121 11.82 -7.47 -7.44
N GLU A 122 11.75 -8.80 -7.60
CA GLU A 122 12.83 -9.72 -7.22
C GLU A 122 14.11 -9.43 -8.01
N GLY A 123 15.23 -9.27 -7.29
CA GLY A 123 16.54 -8.99 -7.89
C GLY A 123 16.75 -7.55 -8.37
N LEU A 124 15.73 -6.68 -8.29
CA LEU A 124 15.85 -5.28 -8.73
C LEU A 124 16.49 -4.40 -7.66
N SER A 125 17.50 -3.62 -8.06
CA SER A 125 17.99 -2.51 -7.23
C SER A 125 17.06 -1.31 -7.38
N CYS A 126 16.02 -1.28 -6.56
CA CYS A 126 14.93 -0.29 -6.64
C CYS A 126 14.61 0.34 -5.28
N GLY A 127 13.75 1.35 -5.27
CA GLY A 127 13.25 1.95 -4.05
C GLY A 127 12.18 3.01 -4.26
N MET A 128 11.68 3.54 -3.15
CA MET A 128 10.73 4.65 -3.13
C MET A 128 11.20 5.72 -2.12
N THR A 129 10.95 6.99 -2.41
CA THR A 129 11.28 8.12 -1.54
C THR A 129 10.10 9.08 -1.48
N ALA A 130 9.67 9.42 -0.26
CA ALA A 130 8.73 10.51 -0.05
C ALA A 130 9.46 11.86 -0.16
N VAL A 131 8.90 12.78 -0.94
CA VAL A 131 9.39 14.14 -1.14
C VAL A 131 8.41 15.11 -0.50
N LEU A 132 8.89 15.90 0.46
CA LEU A 132 8.10 16.81 1.28
C LEU A 132 8.48 18.26 1.01
N GLY A 133 7.47 19.13 0.91
CA GLY A 133 7.63 20.57 0.75
C GLY A 133 8.06 21.02 -0.65
N LEU A 134 7.75 20.25 -1.69
CA LEU A 134 8.02 20.62 -3.08
C LEU A 134 6.74 20.54 -3.93
N SER A 135 6.58 21.46 -4.89
CA SER A 135 5.50 21.41 -5.86
C SER A 135 5.79 20.38 -6.97
N ARG A 136 4.77 20.07 -7.78
CA ARG A 136 4.81 19.02 -8.79
C ARG A 136 5.86 19.29 -9.87
N GLU A 137 5.88 20.50 -10.42
CA GLU A 137 6.67 20.83 -11.60
C GLU A 137 8.19 20.72 -11.36
N PRO A 138 8.75 21.24 -10.25
CA PRO A 138 10.16 21.03 -9.92
C PRO A 138 10.49 19.56 -9.66
N LEU A 139 9.60 18.80 -9.02
CA LEU A 139 9.83 17.37 -8.80
C LEU A 139 9.85 16.59 -10.12
N LEU A 140 8.94 16.90 -11.05
CA LEU A 140 8.95 16.29 -12.38
C LEU A 140 10.22 16.64 -13.17
N ALA A 141 10.75 17.86 -13.01
CA ALA A 141 12.03 18.24 -13.60
C ALA A 141 13.19 17.44 -13.00
N ALA A 142 13.21 17.26 -11.68
CA ALA A 142 14.19 16.42 -10.98
C ALA A 142 14.14 14.95 -11.45
N CYS A 143 12.95 14.37 -11.63
CA CYS A 143 12.80 13.02 -12.19
C CYS A 143 13.32 12.92 -13.63
N ARG A 144 12.99 13.91 -14.50
CA ARG A 144 13.48 13.93 -15.89
C ARG A 144 15.00 14.05 -16.01
N GLU A 145 15.64 14.81 -15.12
CA GLU A 145 17.11 14.90 -15.11
C GLU A 145 17.72 13.60 -14.56
N ALA A 146 17.15 13.05 -13.48
CA ALA A 146 17.63 11.81 -12.87
C ALA A 146 17.39 10.57 -13.76
N SER A 147 16.51 10.64 -14.76
CA SER A 147 16.23 9.52 -15.65
C SER A 147 17.42 9.10 -16.51
N ALA A 148 18.46 9.92 -16.58
CA ALA A 148 19.75 9.54 -17.18
C ALA A 148 20.45 8.38 -16.44
N LEU A 149 20.06 8.10 -15.18
CA LEU A 149 20.62 7.03 -14.35
C LEU A 149 19.71 5.79 -14.25
N GLY A 150 18.56 5.80 -14.91
CA GLY A 150 17.58 4.73 -14.81
C GLY A 150 16.13 5.24 -14.69
N THR A 151 15.20 4.32 -14.49
CA THR A 151 13.77 4.65 -14.35
C THR A 151 13.50 5.35 -13.03
N VAL A 152 12.83 6.50 -13.04
CA VAL A 152 12.31 7.19 -11.86
C VAL A 152 11.08 8.01 -12.20
N GLU A 153 10.01 7.80 -11.45
CA GLU A 153 8.69 8.40 -11.72
C GLU A 153 8.07 8.93 -10.43
N VAL A 154 7.25 9.98 -10.54
CA VAL A 154 6.38 10.41 -9.43
C VAL A 154 5.18 9.48 -9.40
N THR A 155 5.09 8.68 -8.35
CA THR A 155 4.19 7.54 -8.26
C THR A 155 3.08 7.68 -7.23
N ASN A 156 3.18 8.65 -6.32
CA ASN A 156 2.05 9.09 -5.53
C ASN A 156 1.97 10.62 -5.45
N TYR A 157 0.78 11.15 -5.66
CA TYR A 157 0.42 12.55 -5.42
C TYR A 157 -0.51 12.61 -4.21
N ASN A 158 0.06 12.51 -3.00
CA ASN A 158 -0.74 12.30 -1.78
C ASN A 158 -1.51 13.55 -1.35
N CYS A 159 -0.83 14.69 -1.30
CA CYS A 159 -1.43 15.98 -1.02
C CYS A 159 -0.49 17.11 -1.47
N PRO A 160 -0.91 18.39 -1.46
CA PRO A 160 -0.03 19.50 -1.78
C PRO A 160 1.25 19.46 -0.92
N GLY A 161 2.40 19.42 -1.59
CA GLY A 161 3.70 19.35 -0.93
C GLY A 161 4.11 17.96 -0.42
N GLN A 162 3.35 16.89 -0.69
CA GLN A 162 3.77 15.52 -0.38
C GLN A 162 3.52 14.60 -1.58
N MET A 163 4.62 14.14 -2.17
CA MET A 163 4.63 13.19 -3.27
C MET A 163 5.59 12.05 -2.97
N VAL A 164 5.48 10.96 -3.72
CA VAL A 164 6.44 9.84 -3.67
C VAL A 164 7.02 9.64 -5.05
N ILE A 165 8.34 9.43 -5.10
CA ILE A 165 9.04 8.96 -6.30
C ILE A 165 9.42 7.49 -6.12
N SER A 166 9.37 6.71 -7.20
CA SER A 166 9.82 5.32 -7.21
C SER A 166 10.49 4.94 -8.53
N GLY A 167 11.30 3.89 -8.48
CA GLY A 167 12.06 3.41 -9.62
C GLY A 167 13.36 2.73 -9.22
N GLU A 168 14.36 2.80 -10.09
CA GLU A 168 15.70 2.28 -9.85
C GLU A 168 16.41 3.11 -8.77
N ARG A 169 17.18 2.42 -7.91
CA ARG A 169 17.72 2.99 -6.67
C ARG A 169 18.56 4.24 -6.90
N GLU A 170 19.43 4.21 -7.90
CA GLU A 170 20.33 5.34 -8.20
C GLU A 170 19.56 6.53 -8.79
N ALA A 171 18.59 6.28 -9.68
CA ALA A 171 17.73 7.31 -10.24
C ALA A 171 16.83 7.97 -9.18
N VAL A 172 16.24 7.16 -8.28
CA VAL A 172 15.45 7.66 -7.13
C VAL A 172 16.30 8.51 -6.19
N LYS A 173 17.51 8.05 -5.86
CA LYS A 173 18.45 8.79 -5.02
C LYS A 173 18.80 10.14 -5.65
N LYS A 174 19.18 10.13 -6.94
CA LYS A 174 19.51 11.35 -7.68
C LYS A 174 18.33 12.32 -7.77
N ALA A 175 17.13 11.83 -8.05
CA ALA A 175 15.92 12.66 -8.07
C ALA A 175 15.64 13.29 -6.70
N GLY A 176 15.86 12.56 -5.60
CA GLY A 176 15.76 13.11 -4.24
C GLY A 176 16.78 14.22 -3.97
N GLU A 177 18.04 14.04 -4.37
CA GLU A 177 19.08 15.09 -4.27
C GLU A 177 18.71 16.35 -5.07
N LEU A 178 18.21 16.18 -6.29
CA LEU A 178 17.75 17.27 -7.14
C LEU A 178 16.51 17.96 -6.57
N ALA A 179 15.58 17.21 -5.99
CA ALA A 179 14.40 17.75 -5.33
C ALA A 179 14.80 18.64 -4.12
N LEU A 180 15.77 18.21 -3.31
CA LEU A 180 16.31 19.03 -2.21
C LEU A 180 16.94 20.33 -2.71
N LYS A 181 17.74 20.27 -3.79
CA LYS A 181 18.32 21.46 -4.43
C LYS A 181 17.25 22.40 -5.01
N ALA A 182 16.14 21.84 -5.47
CA ALA A 182 15.00 22.58 -6.01
C ALA A 182 14.04 23.13 -4.93
N GLY A 183 14.36 22.93 -3.64
CA GLY A 183 13.61 23.52 -2.53
C GLY A 183 12.73 22.54 -1.74
N ALA A 184 12.84 21.23 -1.95
CA ALA A 184 12.16 20.26 -1.10
C ALA A 184 12.68 20.40 0.34
N LYS A 185 11.77 20.39 1.31
CA LYS A 185 12.10 20.44 2.74
C LYS A 185 12.78 19.15 3.19
N ARG A 186 12.36 18.00 2.66
CA ARG A 186 12.89 16.69 3.05
C ARG A 186 12.63 15.63 1.98
N CYS A 187 13.58 14.70 1.84
CA CYS A 187 13.39 13.45 1.11
C CYS A 187 13.61 12.28 2.08
N VAL A 188 12.63 11.37 2.18
CA VAL A 188 12.64 10.26 3.14
C VAL A 188 12.54 8.93 2.38
N PRO A 189 13.60 8.11 2.38
CA PRO A 189 13.53 6.75 1.84
C PRO A 189 12.45 5.93 2.58
N LEU A 190 11.60 5.25 1.83
CA LEU A 190 10.55 4.40 2.39
C LEU A 190 11.07 2.98 2.60
N LYS A 191 10.60 2.31 3.66
CA LYS A 191 10.91 0.90 3.96
C LYS A 191 10.03 -0.03 3.11
N LEU A 192 10.17 0.07 1.79
CA LEU A 192 9.43 -0.73 0.80
C LEU A 192 10.43 -1.38 -0.15
N SER A 193 10.11 -2.59 -0.60
CA SER A 193 11.03 -3.46 -1.35
C SER A 193 10.91 -3.37 -2.88
N GLY A 194 9.98 -2.58 -3.41
CA GLY A 194 9.73 -2.50 -4.85
C GLY A 194 9.47 -1.08 -5.38
N PRO A 195 9.57 -0.86 -6.70
CA PRO A 195 9.34 0.43 -7.34
C PRO A 195 7.83 0.61 -7.64
N PHE A 196 6.98 0.54 -6.62
CA PHE A 196 5.53 0.45 -6.80
C PHE A 196 4.94 1.65 -7.56
N HIS A 197 3.87 1.39 -8.32
CA HIS A 197 3.18 2.32 -9.21
C HIS A 197 4.03 2.93 -10.34
N SER A 198 5.26 2.47 -10.54
CA SER A 198 6.06 2.87 -11.70
C SER A 198 5.84 1.93 -12.88
N SER A 199 6.28 2.35 -14.07
CA SER A 199 6.36 1.52 -15.27
C SER A 199 7.12 0.19 -15.05
N MET A 200 8.02 0.12 -14.07
CA MET A 200 8.73 -1.11 -13.71
C MET A 200 7.82 -2.22 -13.16
N MET A 201 6.58 -1.90 -12.77
CA MET A 201 5.59 -2.88 -12.32
C MET A 201 4.74 -3.48 -13.45
N ALA A 202 4.95 -3.09 -14.71
CA ALA A 202 4.26 -3.71 -15.85
C ALA A 202 4.33 -5.26 -15.89
N PRO A 203 5.44 -5.92 -15.49
CA PRO A 203 5.50 -7.39 -15.43
C PRO A 203 4.61 -8.03 -14.35
N ALA A 204 4.09 -7.26 -13.39
CA ALA A 204 3.22 -7.77 -12.32
C ALA A 204 1.77 -8.01 -12.80
N GLY A 205 1.41 -7.54 -14.00
CA GLY A 205 0.05 -7.57 -14.55
C GLY A 205 -0.62 -6.21 -14.54
#